data_AF-A0A6N7W7V5-F1
#
_entry.id   AF-A0A6N7W7V5-F1
#
_cell.length_a   1.000
_cell.length_b   1.000
_cell.length_c   1.000
_cell.angle_alpha   90.00
_cell.angle_beta   90.00
_cell.angle_gamma   90.00
#
_symmetry.space_group_name_H-M   'P 1'
#
loop_
_entity.id
_entity.type
_entity.pdbx_description
1 polymer ?
#
loop_
_entity_poly.entity_id
_entity_poly.type
_entity_poly.pdbx_seq_one_letter_code
_entity_poly.pdbx_strand_id
1 'polypeptide(L)'
;MSVPVGTCLQCDQSRETVKSEKTYCATVTGYECVETQDEWPRHHWRDWSDKELSGAGLHPSLWDQHRRTNIYDLEWPARTSRCMEKGHIYPDLTNTENREFYRGMEHVCMCCYESKDQDNG
;
A
#
# COMPACT_ATOMS: atom_id res chain seq x y z
N MET A 1 2.30 5.80 -5.24
CA MET A 1 3.39 6.46 -6.00
C MET A 1 4.63 6.59 -5.13
N SER A 2 5.85 6.63 -5.70
CA SER A 2 7.07 6.82 -4.90
C SER A 2 7.15 8.26 -4.40
N VAL A 3 7.33 8.42 -3.10
CA VAL A 3 7.42 9.69 -2.38
C VAL A 3 8.87 10.20 -2.42
N PRO A 4 9.12 11.51 -2.68
CA PRO A 4 10.46 12.07 -2.70
C PRO A 4 11.24 11.87 -1.40
N VAL A 5 12.57 11.83 -1.49
CA VAL A 5 13.45 11.82 -0.31
C VAL A 5 13.24 13.08 0.53
N GLY A 6 13.19 12.94 1.85
CA GLY A 6 12.95 14.07 2.77
C GLY A 6 11.47 14.34 3.05
N THR A 7 10.56 13.58 2.44
CA THR A 7 9.13 13.59 2.72
C THR A 7 8.75 12.42 3.64
N CYS A 8 7.80 12.67 4.55
CA CYS A 8 7.26 11.66 5.45
C CYS A 8 6.41 10.64 4.67
N LEU A 9 6.70 9.35 4.80
CA LEU A 9 5.97 8.27 4.13
C LEU A 9 4.57 8.00 4.71
N GLN A 10 4.10 8.79 5.67
CA GLN A 10 2.78 8.62 6.29
C GLN A 10 1.86 9.84 6.10
N CYS A 11 2.41 11.05 6.07
CA CYS A 11 1.60 12.28 5.92
C CYS A 11 1.97 13.13 4.71
N ASP A 12 2.93 12.68 3.88
CA ASP A 12 3.41 13.38 2.68
C ASP A 12 3.98 14.79 2.90
N GLN A 13 4.21 15.19 4.15
CA GLN A 13 4.82 16.48 4.46
C GLN A 13 6.34 16.42 4.35
N SER A 14 6.94 17.50 3.86
CA SER A 14 8.39 17.68 3.88
C SER A 14 8.86 18.14 5.27
N ARG A 15 10.17 18.01 5.53
CA ARG A 15 10.78 18.50 6.78
C ARG A 15 10.60 20.00 6.98
N GLU A 16 10.61 20.78 5.90
CA GLU A 16 10.43 22.24 5.92
C GLU A 16 9.00 22.58 6.34
N THR A 17 7.99 21.94 5.74
CA THR A 17 6.58 22.12 6.10
C THR A 17 6.34 21.79 7.57
N VAL A 18 6.87 20.65 8.06
CA VAL A 18 6.74 20.27 9.47
C VAL A 18 7.38 21.32 10.39
N LYS A 19 8.53 21.88 10.00
CA LYS A 19 9.23 22.91 10.79
C LYS A 19 8.48 24.25 10.79
N SER A 20 7.93 24.68 9.65
CA SER A 20 7.24 25.96 9.53
C SER A 20 5.86 25.93 10.19
N GLU A 21 5.11 24.85 9.98
CA GLU A 21 3.72 24.72 10.41
C GLU A 21 3.58 24.04 11.77
N LYS A 22 4.67 23.43 12.28
CA LYS A 22 4.71 22.70 13.56
C LYS A 22 3.67 21.57 13.59
N THR A 23 3.49 20.88 12.47
CA THR A 23 2.50 19.82 12.28
C THR A 23 2.92 18.51 12.95
N TYR A 24 1.95 17.64 13.17
CA TYR A 24 2.11 16.29 13.71
C TYR A 24 1.64 15.28 12.65
N CYS A 25 2.29 14.12 12.56
CA CYS A 25 1.85 13.08 11.63
C CYS A 25 0.57 12.40 12.14
N ALA A 26 -0.41 12.23 11.26
CA ALA A 26 -1.74 11.69 11.59
C ALA A 26 -1.71 10.25 12.13
N THR A 27 -0.70 9.46 11.77
CA THR A 27 -0.47 8.10 12.29
C THR A 27 -0.06 8.06 13.77
N VAL A 28 0.29 9.20 14.36
CA VAL A 28 0.65 9.33 15.79
C VAL A 28 -0.59 9.48 16.67
N THR A 29 -1.76 9.82 16.11
CA THR A 29 -2.99 9.96 16.90
C THR A 29 -3.85 8.71 16.83
N GLY A 30 -3.46 7.75 17.66
CA GLY A 30 -4.41 6.88 18.36
C GLY A 30 -4.72 5.55 17.71
N TYR A 31 -3.78 4.60 17.75
CA TYR A 31 -3.98 3.20 18.21
C TYR A 31 -2.59 2.51 18.32
N GLU A 32 -2.37 1.84 19.47
CA GLU A 32 -1.36 0.81 19.77
C GLU A 32 0.14 1.17 19.96
N CYS A 33 0.61 0.86 21.16
CA CYS A 33 1.90 1.13 21.78
C CYS A 33 3.10 0.42 21.13
N VAL A 34 4.02 1.12 20.42
CA VAL A 34 5.44 0.73 20.31
C VAL A 34 6.39 1.93 20.05
N GLU A 35 6.21 3.10 20.67
CA GLU A 35 7.00 4.31 20.30
C GLU A 35 7.91 4.88 21.42
N THR A 36 8.47 4.05 22.30
CA THR A 36 9.44 4.52 23.31
C THR A 36 10.85 3.95 23.17
N GLN A 37 11.16 3.17 22.13
CA GLN A 37 12.45 2.46 22.06
C GLN A 37 13.30 2.72 20.81
N ASP A 38 12.77 3.36 19.77
CA ASP A 38 13.55 3.78 18.61
C ASP A 38 13.29 5.27 18.37
N GLU A 39 14.29 6.02 17.91
CA GLU A 39 14.13 7.44 17.54
C GLU A 39 13.10 7.60 16.42
N TRP A 40 11.81 7.70 16.76
CA TRP A 40 10.71 8.01 15.85
C TRP A 40 10.15 9.37 16.26
N PRO A 41 10.76 10.49 15.84
CA PRO A 41 10.30 11.81 16.22
C PRO A 41 9.14 12.22 15.29
N ARG A 42 7.96 11.62 15.54
CA ARG A 42 6.64 11.98 14.98
C ARG A 42 6.41 11.79 13.48
N HIS A 43 7.38 11.39 12.67
CA HIS A 43 7.26 11.31 11.21
C HIS A 43 8.16 10.21 10.61
N HIS A 44 7.67 9.46 9.62
CA HIS A 44 8.40 8.38 8.97
C HIS A 44 9.24 8.89 7.78
N TRP A 45 10.46 9.37 8.06
CA TRP A 45 11.34 9.95 7.04
C TRP A 45 12.15 8.93 6.23
N ARG A 46 12.53 7.84 6.87
CA ARG A 46 13.39 6.81 6.27
C ARG A 46 12.60 5.94 5.31
N ASP A 47 13.32 5.20 4.49
CA ASP A 47 12.74 4.17 3.64
C ASP A 47 12.23 3.02 4.49
N TRP A 48 11.20 2.32 3.99
CA TRP A 48 10.71 1.09 4.59
C TRP A 48 11.79 0.01 4.53
N SER A 49 12.01 -0.68 5.65
CA SER A 49 12.87 -1.86 5.71
C SER A 49 12.18 -3.08 5.09
N ASP A 50 12.97 -4.11 4.76
CA ASP A 50 12.48 -5.38 4.20
C ASP A 50 11.44 -6.01 5.13
N LYS A 51 11.70 -5.92 6.44
CA LYS A 51 10.81 -6.43 7.49
C LYS A 51 9.47 -5.70 7.48
N GLU A 52 9.46 -4.38 7.30
CA GLU A 52 8.23 -3.59 7.26
C GLU A 52 7.45 -3.85 5.97
N LEU A 53 8.13 -3.93 4.82
CA LEU A 53 7.48 -4.26 3.54
C LEU A 53 6.92 -5.68 3.55
N SER A 54 7.65 -6.63 4.14
CA SER A 54 7.14 -7.98 4.38
C SER A 54 5.94 -7.98 5.32
N GLY A 55 5.98 -7.21 6.40
CA GLY A 55 4.85 -7.04 7.33
C GLY A 55 3.62 -6.41 6.69
N ALA A 56 3.82 -5.52 5.71
CA ALA A 56 2.77 -4.95 4.88
C ALA A 56 2.25 -5.90 3.78
N GLY A 57 2.79 -7.12 3.68
CA GLY A 57 2.36 -8.13 2.73
C GLY A 57 2.90 -7.95 1.32
N LEU A 58 4.03 -7.25 1.14
CA LEU A 58 4.65 -7.08 -0.16
C LEU A 58 5.59 -8.25 -0.50
N HIS A 59 5.47 -8.75 -1.72
CA HIS A 59 6.36 -9.73 -2.30
C HIS A 59 7.79 -9.15 -2.45
N PRO A 60 8.85 -9.92 -2.19
CA PRO A 60 10.23 -9.41 -2.20
C PRO A 60 10.67 -8.71 -3.48
N SER A 61 10.16 -9.14 -4.63
CA SER A 61 10.48 -8.52 -5.93
C SER A 61 9.98 -7.09 -6.07
N LEU A 62 9.06 -6.64 -5.21
CA LEU A 62 8.48 -5.30 -5.24
C LEU A 62 9.15 -4.36 -4.22
N TRP A 63 10.03 -4.87 -3.36
CA TRP A 63 10.54 -4.06 -2.24
C TRP A 63 11.30 -2.83 -2.69
N ASP A 64 12.21 -2.96 -3.66
CA ASP A 64 13.04 -1.84 -4.13
C ASP A 64 12.19 -0.72 -4.75
N GLN A 65 11.12 -1.07 -5.46
CA GLN A 65 10.18 -0.10 -6.03
C GLN A 65 9.36 0.62 -4.95
N HIS A 66 9.06 -0.04 -3.83
CA HIS A 66 8.11 0.44 -2.84
C HIS A 66 8.73 0.93 -1.53
N ARG A 67 10.07 1.00 -1.43
CA ARG A 67 10.83 1.58 -0.29
C ARG A 67 10.33 2.95 0.17
N ARG A 68 9.84 3.75 -0.78
CA ARG A 68 9.34 5.10 -0.52
C ARG A 68 7.89 5.28 -0.92
N THR A 69 7.09 4.21 -0.93
CA THR A 69 5.64 4.36 -1.13
C THR A 69 4.98 4.88 0.15
N ASN A 70 4.02 5.79 0.02
CA ASN A 70 3.23 6.25 1.15
C ASN A 70 2.51 5.06 1.82
N ILE A 71 2.35 5.08 3.14
CA ILE A 71 1.72 3.99 3.90
C ILE A 71 0.33 3.62 3.37
N TYR A 72 -0.47 4.60 2.95
CA TYR A 72 -1.81 4.38 2.42
C TYR A 72 -1.78 3.80 1.00
N ASP A 73 -0.70 4.05 0.26
CA ASP A 73 -0.51 3.50 -1.08
C ASP A 73 0.08 2.08 -1.06
N LEU A 74 0.63 1.61 0.07
CA LEU A 74 1.22 0.26 0.18
C LEU A 74 0.18 -0.85 0.04
N GLU A 75 -1.12 -0.56 0.22
CA GLU A 75 -2.17 -1.57 0.04
C GLU A 75 -2.25 -2.09 -1.40
N TRP A 76 -1.95 -1.25 -2.39
CA TRP A 76 -2.01 -1.61 -3.80
C TRP A 76 -0.97 -2.66 -4.19
N PRO A 77 0.35 -2.44 -3.97
CA PRO A 77 1.35 -3.47 -4.22
C PRO A 77 1.19 -4.70 -3.31
N ALA A 78 0.60 -4.57 -2.11
CA ALA A 78 0.26 -5.73 -1.29
C ALA A 78 -0.83 -6.61 -1.96
N ARG A 79 -1.85 -5.99 -2.58
CA ARG A 79 -2.86 -6.71 -3.37
C ARG A 79 -2.27 -7.39 -4.60
N THR A 80 -1.36 -6.72 -5.30
CA THR A 80 -0.60 -7.32 -6.41
C THR A 80 0.23 -8.50 -5.92
N SER A 81 0.95 -8.35 -4.81
CA SER A 81 1.75 -9.42 -4.18
C SER A 81 0.91 -10.67 -3.88
N ARG A 82 -0.30 -10.47 -3.35
CA ARG A 82 -1.24 -11.57 -3.14
C ARG A 82 -1.59 -12.32 -4.44
N CYS A 83 -1.77 -11.60 -5.54
CA CYS A 83 -2.04 -12.21 -6.85
C CYS A 83 -0.80 -12.90 -7.41
N MET A 84 0.41 -12.37 -7.19
CA MET A 84 1.67 -13.05 -7.57
C MET A 84 1.81 -14.41 -6.88
N GLU A 85 1.36 -14.53 -5.64
CA GLU A 85 1.43 -15.78 -4.87
C GLU A 85 0.29 -16.76 -5.15
N LYS A 86 -0.93 -16.25 -5.35
CA LYS A 86 -2.16 -17.08 -5.38
C LYS A 86 -2.88 -17.09 -6.72
N GLY A 87 -2.41 -16.31 -7.70
CA GLY A 87 -3.11 -16.03 -8.94
C GLY A 87 -4.23 -14.99 -8.76
N HIS A 88 -4.69 -14.45 -9.90
CA HIS A 88 -5.86 -13.57 -9.94
C HIS A 88 -7.15 -14.33 -9.63
N ILE A 89 -8.08 -13.66 -8.94
CA ILE A 89 -9.39 -14.21 -8.57
C ILE A 89 -10.47 -13.37 -9.27
N TYR A 90 -11.30 -14.02 -10.07
CA TYR A 90 -12.38 -13.37 -10.83
C TYR A 90 -13.76 -13.75 -10.26
N PRO A 91 -14.78 -12.91 -10.48
CA PRO A 91 -16.13 -13.21 -10.04
C PRO A 91 -16.67 -14.55 -10.59
N ASP A 92 -17.36 -15.31 -9.74
CA ASP A 92 -18.12 -16.48 -10.19
C ASP A 92 -19.48 -16.04 -10.76
N LEU A 93 -19.62 -16.13 -12.08
CA LEU A 93 -20.80 -15.70 -12.83
C LEU A 93 -21.83 -16.83 -13.05
N THR A 94 -21.63 -17.99 -12.44
CA THR A 94 -22.60 -19.09 -12.49
C THR A 94 -23.86 -18.77 -11.68
N ASN A 95 -23.74 -17.94 -10.64
CA ASN A 95 -24.85 -17.39 -9.87
C ASN A 95 -25.37 -16.08 -10.52
N THR A 96 -26.69 -15.99 -10.73
CA THR A 96 -27.37 -14.83 -11.30
C THR A 96 -27.16 -13.54 -10.49
N GLU A 97 -27.15 -13.60 -9.16
CA GLU A 97 -26.92 -12.44 -8.29
C GLU A 97 -25.51 -11.88 -8.48
N ASN A 98 -24.50 -12.74 -8.52
CA ASN A 98 -23.12 -12.33 -8.80
C ASN A 98 -23.00 -11.75 -10.21
N ARG A 99 -23.69 -12.34 -11.20
CA ARG A 99 -23.66 -11.84 -12.58
C ARG A 99 -24.25 -10.43 -12.69
N GLU A 100 -25.28 -10.11 -11.92
CA GLU A 100 -25.84 -8.76 -11.88
C GLU A 100 -24.92 -7.79 -11.12
N PHE A 101 -24.39 -8.20 -9.98
CA PHE A 101 -23.52 -7.37 -9.15
C PHE A 101 -22.20 -7.02 -9.85
N TYR A 102 -21.58 -7.97 -10.52
CA TYR A 102 -20.29 -7.81 -11.20
C TYR A 102 -20.41 -7.48 -12.69
N ARG A 103 -21.59 -7.05 -13.16
CA ARG A 103 -21.78 -6.67 -14.56
C ARG A 103 -20.82 -5.54 -14.96
N GLY A 104 -20.02 -5.76 -16.00
CA GLY A 104 -18.97 -4.84 -16.44
C GLY A 104 -17.62 -4.99 -15.70
N MET A 105 -17.53 -5.90 -14.74
CA MET A 105 -16.31 -6.24 -13.98
C MET A 105 -15.96 -7.73 -14.08
N GLU A 106 -16.53 -8.44 -15.06
CA GLU A 106 -16.37 -9.88 -15.24
C GLU A 106 -14.91 -10.32 -15.44
N HIS A 107 -14.10 -9.42 -16.00
CA HIS A 107 -12.69 -9.65 -16.31
C HIS A 107 -11.74 -8.95 -15.35
N VAL A 108 -12.24 -8.35 -14.27
CA VAL A 108 -11.43 -7.62 -13.30
C VAL A 108 -11.12 -8.50 -12.11
N CYS A 109 -9.84 -8.60 -11.73
CA CYS A 109 -9.44 -9.34 -10.54
C CYS A 109 -10.05 -8.69 -9.29
N MET A 110 -10.77 -9.46 -8.48
CA MET A 110 -11.40 -8.96 -7.24
C MET A 110 -10.40 -8.58 -6.15
N CYS A 111 -9.12 -8.96 -6.30
CA CYS A 111 -8.07 -8.64 -5.33
C CYS A 111 -7.28 -7.37 -5.71
N CYS A 112 -6.71 -7.34 -6.92
CA CYS A 112 -5.84 -6.26 -7.40
C CYS A 112 -6.49 -5.31 -8.40
N TYR A 113 -7.70 -5.60 -8.87
CA TYR A 113 -8.45 -4.82 -9.87
C TYR A 113 -7.80 -4.68 -11.26
N GLU A 114 -6.78 -5.49 -11.56
CA GLU A 114 -6.24 -5.61 -12.91
C GLU A 114 -7.19 -6.42 -13.80
N SER A 115 -7.28 -6.02 -15.08
CA SER A 115 -8.07 -6.74 -16.08
C SER A 115 -7.31 -7.97 -16.56
N LYS A 116 -8.02 -9.07 -16.77
CA LYS A 116 -7.53 -10.31 -17.39
C LYS A 116 -6.92 -10.08 -18.77
N ASP A 117 -7.31 -9.01 -19.47
CA ASP A 117 -6.78 -8.67 -20.78
C ASP A 117 -5.32 -8.16 -20.73
N GLN A 118 -4.84 -7.74 -19.55
CA GLN A 118 -3.46 -7.29 -19.35
C GLN A 118 -2.47 -8.45 -19.08
N ASP A 119 -2.96 -9.69 -18.89
CA ASP A 119 -2.14 -10.89 -18.66
C ASP A 119 -1.66 -11.59 -19.96
N ASN A 120 -2.05 -11.10 -21.14
CA ASN A 120 -1.69 -11.69 -22.45
C ASN A 120 -0.59 -10.91 -23.22
N GLY A 121 0.28 -10.20 -22.51
CA GLY A 121 1.43 -9.45 -23.06
C GLY A 121 2.75 -10.18 -22.91
#